data_AF-A0A8B6G7K2-F1
#
_entry.id   AF-A0A8B6G7K2-F1
#
_cell.length_a   1.000
_cell.length_b   1.000
_cell.length_c   1.000
_cell.angle_alpha   90.00
_cell.angle_beta   90.00
_cell.angle_gamma   90.00
#
_symmetry.space_group_name_H-M   'P 1'
#
loop_
_entity.id
_entity.type
_entity.pdbx_description
1 polymer ?
#
loop_
_entity_poly.entity_id
_entity_poly.type
_entity_poly.pdbx_seq_one_letter_code
_entity_poly.pdbx_strand_id
1 'polypeptide(L)'
;MAELNMELRDPNDLNDHVKVMFEDVLGEPEGAHSIDCVWNLSYKCFNGGKNCCYKLLTTLCGLCIGLQWGCTFAQITFGHVWCFTPGLRACSNLCWLLPESYWYLCIMLHGTIL
;
A
#
# COMPACT_ATOMS: atom_id res chain seq x y z
N MET A 1 0.44 -4.90 18.98
CA MET A 1 1.46 -5.17 17.94
C MET A 1 0.91 -6.33 17.14
N ALA A 2 0.63 -6.16 15.86
CA ALA A 2 0.19 -7.30 15.04
C ALA A 2 1.35 -8.31 15.00
N GLU A 3 1.09 -9.57 15.31
CA GLU A 3 2.10 -10.62 15.17
C GLU A 3 2.36 -10.89 13.69
N LEU A 4 3.63 -11.15 13.36
CA LEU A 4 4.03 -11.43 11.99
C LEU A 4 3.54 -12.83 11.58
N ASN A 5 2.61 -12.89 10.62
CA ASN A 5 2.14 -14.16 10.06
C ASN A 5 3.14 -14.66 8.99
N MET A 6 3.76 -15.81 9.26
CA MET A 6 4.78 -16.40 8.38
C MET A 6 4.19 -17.25 7.25
N GLU A 7 2.94 -17.69 7.39
CA GLU A 7 2.23 -18.54 6.43
C GLU A 7 1.44 -17.69 5.41
N LEU A 8 0.64 -16.75 5.89
CA LEU A 8 -0.13 -15.81 5.06
C LEU A 8 0.64 -14.49 4.91
N ARG A 9 1.44 -14.38 3.84
CA ARG A 9 2.28 -13.20 3.56
C ARG A 9 1.56 -12.06 2.83
N ASP A 10 0.38 -12.32 2.26
CA ASP A 10 -0.46 -11.31 1.61
C ASP A 10 -1.89 -11.33 2.18
N PRO A 11 -2.10 -10.87 3.43
CA PRO A 11 -3.41 -10.94 4.07
C PRO A 11 -4.47 -9.98 3.49
N ASN A 12 -4.04 -8.99 2.69
CA ASN A 12 -4.94 -7.99 2.08
C ASN A 12 -5.11 -8.21 0.57
N ASP A 13 -4.63 -9.34 0.06
CA ASP A 13 -4.77 -9.74 -1.33
C ASP A 13 -4.29 -8.67 -2.34
N LEU A 14 -3.16 -8.03 -2.01
CA LEU A 14 -2.59 -6.95 -2.83
C LEU A 14 -2.15 -7.47 -4.20
N ASN A 15 -1.82 -8.75 -4.30
CA ASN A 15 -1.21 -9.36 -5.48
C ASN A 15 -2.10 -10.40 -6.18
N ASP A 16 -3.43 -10.40 -6.00
CA ASP A 16 -4.33 -11.38 -6.65
C ASP A 16 -4.15 -11.45 -8.17
N HIS A 17 -3.88 -10.30 -8.79
CA HIS A 17 -3.66 -10.18 -10.23
C HIS A 17 -2.37 -10.88 -10.73
N VAL A 18 -1.42 -11.19 -9.84
CA VAL A 18 -0.15 -11.82 -10.20
C VAL A 18 -0.31 -13.34 -10.20
N LYS A 19 -0.63 -13.91 -11.36
CA LYS A 19 -0.75 -15.37 -11.55
C LYS A 19 0.64 -15.98 -11.82
N VAL A 20 1.10 -16.85 -10.92
CA VAL A 20 2.47 -17.41 -10.94
C VAL A 20 2.52 -18.94 -10.88
N MET A 21 1.35 -19.60 -10.91
CA MET A 21 1.28 -21.05 -10.98
C MET A 21 1.66 -21.49 -12.40
N PHE A 22 2.23 -22.70 -12.52
CA PHE A 22 2.71 -23.20 -13.81
C PHE A 22 1.57 -23.28 -14.83
N GLU A 23 0.41 -23.73 -14.37
CA GLU A 23 -0.81 -23.90 -15.16
C GLU A 23 -1.40 -22.55 -15.60
N ASP A 24 -1.23 -21.48 -14.81
CA ASP A 24 -1.70 -20.14 -15.18
C ASP A 24 -0.82 -19.48 -16.26
N VAL A 25 0.45 -19.89 -16.37
CA VAL A 25 1.44 -19.26 -17.26
C VAL A 25 1.62 -20.05 -18.56
N LEU A 26 1.68 -21.37 -18.47
CA LEU A 26 1.99 -22.27 -19.59
C LEU A 26 0.87 -23.28 -19.88
N GLY A 27 -0.28 -23.18 -19.19
CA GLY A 27 -1.40 -24.09 -19.33
C GLY A 27 -1.78 -24.38 -20.79
N GLU A 28 -1.81 -25.66 -21.14
CA GLU A 28 -2.19 -26.11 -22.48
C GLU A 28 -3.73 -26.20 -22.62
N PRO A 29 -4.32 -25.78 -23.75
CA PRO A 29 -5.76 -25.85 -23.97
C PRO A 29 -6.22 -27.27 -24.32
N GLU A 30 -7.51 -27.56 -24.12
CA GLU A 30 -8.11 -28.84 -24.51
C GLU A 30 -7.91 -29.11 -26.01
N GLY A 31 -7.19 -30.20 -26.32
CA GLY A 31 -6.92 -30.64 -27.70
C GLY A 31 -5.48 -30.43 -28.19
N ALA A 32 -4.63 -29.73 -27.42
CA ALA A 32 -3.22 -29.54 -27.75
C ALA A 32 -2.32 -29.87 -26.55
N HIS A 33 -2.17 -31.17 -26.26
CA HIS A 33 -1.33 -31.64 -25.15
C HIS A 33 0.07 -32.05 -25.61
N SER A 34 1.08 -31.52 -24.92
CA SER A 34 2.44 -32.02 -25.05
C SER A 34 2.58 -33.42 -24.45
N ILE A 35 3.70 -34.07 -24.77
CA ILE A 35 3.99 -35.40 -24.25
C ILE A 35 4.15 -35.33 -22.72
N ASP A 36 3.51 -36.24 -21.98
CA ASP A 36 3.46 -36.26 -20.50
C ASP A 36 4.84 -36.06 -19.83
N CYS A 37 5.89 -36.64 -20.41
CA CYS A 37 7.24 -36.52 -19.86
C CYS A 37 7.78 -35.09 -19.95
N VAL A 38 7.50 -34.39 -21.05
CA VAL A 38 7.91 -33.01 -21.29
C VAL A 38 7.11 -32.09 -20.39
N TRP A 39 5.80 -32.32 -20.25
CA TRP A 39 4.94 -31.55 -19.36
C TRP A 39 5.42 -31.63 -17.90
N ASN A 40 5.68 -32.84 -17.39
CA ASN A 40 6.17 -33.06 -16.03
C ASN A 40 7.57 -32.46 -15.78
N LEU A 41 8.49 -32.60 -16.74
CA LEU A 41 9.83 -32.01 -16.61
C LEU A 41 9.76 -30.48 -16.61
N SER A 42 8.92 -29.90 -17.48
CA SER A 42 8.67 -28.47 -17.56
C SER A 42 8.11 -27.93 -16.25
N TYR A 43 7.11 -28.62 -15.66
CA TYR A 43 6.56 -28.28 -14.35
C TYR A 43 7.64 -28.24 -13.26
N LYS A 44 8.48 -29.27 -13.18
CA LYS A 44 9.55 -29.35 -12.17
C LYS A 44 10.61 -28.26 -12.38
N CYS A 45 11.05 -28.06 -13.63
CA CYS A 45 12.05 -27.06 -13.98
C CYS A 45 11.54 -25.64 -13.68
N PHE A 46 10.31 -25.32 -14.08
CA PHE A 46 9.70 -24.01 -13.84
C PHE A 46 9.58 -23.71 -12.34
N ASN A 47 8.99 -24.62 -11.56
CA ASN A 47 8.81 -24.42 -10.13
C ASN A 47 10.16 -24.33 -9.39
N GLY A 48 11.12 -25.19 -9.73
CA GLY A 48 12.46 -25.17 -9.17
C GLY A 48 13.20 -23.87 -9.48
N GLY A 49 13.24 -23.47 -10.76
CA GLY A 49 13.90 -22.27 -11.24
C GLY A 49 13.28 -21.00 -10.64
N LYS A 50 11.95 -20.87 -10.69
CA LYS A 50 11.21 -19.76 -10.09
C LYS A 50 11.52 -19.63 -8.61
N ASN A 51 11.43 -20.72 -7.85
CA ASN A 51 11.64 -20.69 -6.40
C ASN A 51 13.09 -20.37 -6.04
N CYS A 52 14.07 -20.87 -6.80
CA CYS A 52 15.47 -20.56 -6.61
C CYS A 52 15.74 -19.07 -6.84
N CYS A 53 15.39 -18.56 -8.03
CA CYS A 53 15.60 -17.17 -8.39
C CYS A 53 14.88 -16.22 -7.44
N TYR A 54 13.61 -16.51 -7.10
CA TYR A 54 12.84 -15.70 -6.18
C TYR A 54 13.48 -15.64 -4.79
N LYS A 55 13.92 -16.78 -4.23
CA LYS A 55 14.60 -16.81 -2.92
C LYS A 55 15.91 -16.02 -2.94
N LEU A 56 16.70 -16.13 -4.00
CA LEU A 56 17.95 -15.37 -4.13
C LEU A 56 17.69 -13.86 -4.21
N LEU A 57 16.79 -13.44 -5.08
CA LEU A 57 16.42 -12.04 -5.25
C LEU A 57 15.83 -11.43 -3.97
N THR A 58 14.92 -12.15 -3.31
CA THR A 58 14.31 -11.69 -2.06
C THR A 58 15.31 -11.65 -0.90
N THR A 59 16.27 -12.57 -0.84
CA THR A 59 17.32 -12.52 0.19
C THR A 59 18.23 -11.31 0.01
N LEU A 60 18.64 -11.03 -1.23
CA LEU A 60 19.55 -9.93 -1.52
C LEU A 60 18.87 -8.56 -1.45
N CYS A 61 17.68 -8.42 -2.02
CA CYS A 61 17.02 -7.14 -2.19
C CYS A 61 15.88 -6.91 -1.21
N GLY A 62 15.22 -7.97 -0.72
CA GLY A 62 14.02 -7.88 0.09
C GLY A 62 14.24 -7.17 1.43
N LEU A 63 15.37 -7.41 2.09
CA LEU A 63 15.70 -6.73 3.35
C LEU A 63 15.90 -5.22 3.15
N CYS A 64 16.67 -4.84 2.13
CA CYS A 64 16.94 -3.44 1.82
C CYS A 64 15.65 -2.69 1.45
N ILE A 65 14.80 -3.30 0.61
CA ILE A 65 13.53 -2.72 0.19
C ILE A 65 12.56 -2.62 1.39
N GLY A 66 12.49 -3.66 2.23
CA GLY A 66 11.66 -3.65 3.43
C GLY A 66 12.04 -2.53 4.40
N LEU A 67 13.35 -2.33 4.62
CA LEU A 67 13.86 -1.24 5.45
C LEU A 67 13.52 0.12 4.84
N GLN A 68 13.72 0.29 3.54
CA GLN A 68 13.42 1.53 2.83
C GLN A 68 11.94 1.92 3.00
N TRP A 69 11.02 1.00 2.75
CA TRP A 69 9.59 1.26 2.91
C TRP A 69 9.21 1.55 4.36
N GLY A 70 9.77 0.80 5.33
CA GLY A 70 9.55 1.07 6.75
C GLY A 70 9.93 2.50 7.15
N CYS A 71 11.10 2.98 6.71
CA CYS A 71 11.54 4.35 6.93
C CYS A 71 10.61 5.38 6.26
N THR A 72 10.22 5.15 5.00
CA THR A 72 9.31 6.04 4.28
C THR A 72 7.95 6.15 4.99
N PHE A 73 7.35 5.03 5.40
CA PHE A 73 6.08 5.07 6.13
C PHE A 73 6.21 5.77 7.47
N ALA A 74 7.31 5.56 8.21
CA ALA A 74 7.55 6.27 9.47
C ALA A 74 7.59 7.80 9.27
N GLN A 75 8.27 8.28 8.23
CA GLN A 75 8.34 9.70 7.89
C GLN A 75 6.96 10.26 7.51
N ILE A 76 6.20 9.55 6.67
CA ILE A 76 4.85 9.95 6.26
C ILE A 76 3.92 10.05 7.49
N THR A 77 3.93 9.02 8.36
CA THR A 77 3.12 9.01 9.57
C THR A 77 3.50 10.14 10.52
N PHE A 78 4.81 10.40 10.70
CA PHE A 78 5.26 11.52 11.50
C PHE A 78 4.74 12.86 10.95
N GLY A 79 4.93 13.13 9.66
CA GLY A 79 4.42 14.35 9.04
C GLY A 79 2.91 14.50 9.18
N HIS A 80 2.16 13.42 8.96
CA HIS A 80 0.70 13.43 9.07
C HIS A 80 0.22 13.78 10.49
N VAL A 81 0.80 13.13 11.51
CA VAL A 81 0.40 13.32 12.91
C VAL A 81 0.83 14.70 13.44
N TRP A 82 2.08 15.09 13.18
CA TRP A 82 2.68 16.26 13.84
C TRP A 82 2.58 17.56 13.05
N CYS A 83 2.41 17.50 11.72
CA CYS A 83 2.34 18.70 10.88
C CYS A 83 0.94 18.88 10.27
N PHE A 84 0.44 17.87 9.56
CA PHE A 84 -0.83 18.01 8.82
C PHE A 84 -2.04 18.08 9.74
N THR A 85 -2.15 17.17 10.70
CA THR A 85 -3.29 17.14 11.63
C THR A 85 -3.46 18.47 12.40
N PRO A 86 -2.42 19.02 13.08
CA PRO A 86 -2.58 20.31 13.76
C PRO A 86 -2.72 21.47 12.79
N GLY A 87 -2.03 21.46 11.63
CA GLY A 87 -2.18 22.51 10.61
C GLY A 87 -3.61 22.62 10.09
N LEU A 88 -4.25 21.49 9.77
CA LEU A 88 -5.64 21.45 9.33
C LEU A 88 -6.60 21.91 10.45
N ARG A 89 -6.33 21.55 11.71
CA ARG A 89 -7.13 22.02 12.86
C ARG A 89 -6.99 23.53 13.05
N ALA A 90 -5.79 24.09 12.94
CA ALA A 90 -5.55 25.53 13.05
C ALA A 90 -6.24 26.30 11.92
N CYS A 91 -6.11 25.85 10.67
CA CYS A 91 -6.82 26.45 9.53
C CYS A 91 -8.34 26.39 9.70
N SER A 92 -8.88 25.27 10.18
CA SER A 92 -10.31 25.15 10.48
C SER A 92 -10.74 26.14 11.55
N ASN A 93 -10.04 26.21 12.68
CA ASN A 93 -10.34 27.16 13.76
C ASN A 93 -10.25 28.63 13.30
N LEU A 94 -9.27 28.97 12.46
CA LEU A 94 -9.14 30.32 11.89
C LEU A 94 -10.33 30.65 10.95
N CYS A 95 -10.78 29.67 10.17
CA CYS A 95 -11.93 29.83 9.28
C CYS A 95 -13.24 30.05 10.07
N TRP A 96 -13.40 29.43 11.24
CA TRP A 96 -14.55 29.67 12.14
C TRP A 96 -14.55 31.06 12.79
N LEU A 97 -13.40 31.72 12.92
CA LEU A 97 -13.31 33.08 13.47
C LEU A 97 -13.74 34.17 12.47
N LEU A 98 -13.76 33.87 11.17
CA LEU A 98 -14.20 34.79 10.12
C LEU A 98 -15.69 35.16 10.23
N PRO A 99 -16.66 34.22 10.37
CA PRO A 99 -18.08 34.57 10.52
C PRO A 99 -18.42 35.25 11.87
N GLU A 100 -17.76 34.88 12.97
CA GLU A 100 -17.94 35.56 14.27
C GLU A 100 -17.48 37.02 14.19
N SER A 101 -16.31 37.30 13.57
CA SER A 101 -15.83 38.67 13.40
C SER A 101 -16.75 39.53 12.53
N TYR A 102 -17.41 38.95 11.52
CA TYR A 102 -18.41 39.63 10.68
C TYR A 102 -19.70 39.95 11.45
N TRP A 103 -20.19 39.02 12.28
CA TRP A 103 -21.34 39.21 13.16
C TRP A 103 -21.13 40.36 14.17
N TYR A 104 -19.97 40.41 14.85
CA TYR A 104 -19.65 41.51 15.77
C TYR A 104 -19.50 42.85 15.04
N LEU A 105 -18.93 42.86 13.83
CA LEU A 105 -18.84 44.08 13.01
C LEU A 105 -20.23 44.62 12.63
N CYS A 106 -21.17 43.73 12.26
CA CYS A 106 -22.56 44.10 11.97
C CYS A 106 -23.30 44.66 13.20
N ILE A 107 -23.09 44.09 14.40
CA ILE A 107 -23.66 44.63 15.65
C ILE A 107 -23.09 46.01 15.97
N MET A 108 -21.77 46.19 15.87
CA MET A 108 -21.12 47.47 16.15
C MET A 108 -21.53 48.57 15.15
N LEU A 109 -21.72 48.23 13.88
CA LEU A 109 -22.23 49.16 12.86
C LEU A 109 -23.69 49.57 13.13
N HIS A 110 -24.54 48.66 13.62
CA HIS A 110 -25.95 48.96 13.89
C HIS A 110 -26.15 49.72 15.23
N GLY A 111 -25.28 49.49 16.23
CA GLY A 111 -25.32 50.18 17.53
C GLY A 111 -24.73 51.60 17.52
N THR A 112 -24.05 52.01 16.45
CA THR A 112 -23.48 53.36 16.30
C THR A 112 -24.41 54.31 15.51
N ILE A 113 -25.50 53.79 14.93
CA ILE A 113 -26.47 54.56 14.11
C ILE A 113 -27.79 54.84 14.88
N LEU A 114 -27.97 54.30 16.09
CA LEU A 114 -29.06 54.61 17.02
C LEU A 114 -28.56 55.44 18.19
#